data_AF-A0A2A4NM50-F1
#
_entry.id   AF-A0A2A4NM50-F1
#
_cell.length_a   1.000
_cell.length_b   1.000
_cell.length_c   1.000
_cell.angle_alpha   90.00
_cell.angle_beta   90.00
_cell.angle_gamma   90.00
#
_symmetry.space_group_name_H-M   'P 1'
#
loop_
_entity.id
_entity.type
_entity.pdbx_description
1 polymer ?
#
loop_
_entity_poly.entity_id
_entity_poly.type
_entity_poly.pdbx_seq_one_letter_code
_entity_poly.pdbx_strand_id
1 'polypeptide(L)'
;MYSKYIKAVISAFTLLLLLSCNEEFEVNSSYFSTINNTSKTIVYRGEKAGDFKEVNQHIAWEMVENLVVEGHINQRDLYQIRNYARPINSAIKNLDFKNADILEGIFPTSLFYENEQLERFVYPRSIMHTGNLILNNCTNIHQIIIPEKVDILGHGVFDEISNLYNKKTPMSKEKYAIPNMVKELGNGCFSNYPYPTISIPNSVEKIGISCFLNSQLVSFTFPPKVSSVSNALFSGSKRLKTVKMHANITRIEEHAFSQTGIQTLQMPTSIKTVGKSFISETPQLKTIQWSPNITALGEEALAYIYLEEFRVPKNITRLGRHCFFGAKTKRYYFHKNITHLGEGIFNFLIKETKTPYAFIEELHVQWQTPPAVGKAFQVSIDFKMVPILNGAPDFSTVTLYVPKGTKNAYQQAKDWKKFKKIIEE
;
A
#
# COMPACT_ATOMS: atom_id res chain seq x y z
N MET A 1 45.34 -63.84 -4.97
CA MET A 1 43.89 -63.64 -4.73
C MET A 1 43.65 -62.99 -3.36
N TYR A 2 44.34 -61.86 -3.07
CA TYR A 2 44.28 -61.15 -1.78
C TYR A 2 44.56 -59.64 -1.95
N SER A 3 44.00 -59.02 -3.01
CA SER A 3 44.21 -57.58 -3.31
C SER A 3 42.95 -56.89 -3.85
N LYS A 4 41.79 -57.55 -3.81
CA LYS A 4 40.50 -56.98 -4.23
C LYS A 4 39.51 -56.72 -3.07
N TYR A 5 39.89 -57.01 -1.81
CA TYR A 5 39.05 -56.80 -0.63
C TYR A 5 39.49 -55.67 0.31
N ILE A 6 40.61 -54.97 0.05
CA ILE A 6 41.03 -53.80 0.86
C ILE A 6 40.53 -52.46 0.27
N LYS A 7 39.93 -52.46 -0.92
CA LYS A 7 39.27 -51.28 -1.51
C LYS A 7 37.78 -51.14 -1.17
N ALA A 8 37.20 -52.10 -0.45
CA ALA A 8 35.77 -52.10 -0.07
C ALA A 8 35.52 -51.87 1.44
N VAL A 9 36.57 -51.70 2.26
CA VAL A 9 36.42 -51.48 3.72
C VAL A 9 36.87 -50.08 4.15
N ILE A 10 37.52 -49.31 3.28
CA ILE A 10 37.84 -47.88 3.55
C ILE A 10 36.75 -46.93 2.99
N SER A 11 35.77 -47.42 2.21
CA SER A 11 34.66 -46.57 1.70
C SER A 11 33.36 -46.66 2.50
N ALA A 12 33.38 -47.22 3.72
CA ALA A 12 32.18 -47.37 4.56
C ALA A 12 32.31 -46.77 5.97
N PHE A 13 33.47 -46.21 6.35
CA PHE A 13 33.68 -45.57 7.66
C PHE A 13 33.94 -44.06 7.60
N THR A 14 34.05 -43.47 6.41
CA THR A 14 34.09 -42.01 6.19
C THR A 14 32.74 -41.42 5.75
N LEU A 15 31.70 -42.26 5.58
CA LEU A 15 30.35 -41.84 5.18
C LEU A 15 29.33 -41.84 6.34
N LEU A 16 29.80 -41.93 7.60
CA LEU A 16 28.93 -41.92 8.77
C LEU A 16 29.48 -41.08 9.92
N LEU A 17 29.95 -39.85 9.62
CA LEU A 17 30.25 -38.83 10.65
C LEU A 17 30.36 -37.38 10.12
N LEU A 18 29.63 -37.03 9.04
CA LEU A 18 29.50 -35.64 8.55
C LEU A 18 28.04 -35.27 8.25
N LEU A 19 27.13 -35.67 9.14
CA LEU A 19 25.82 -35.04 9.31
C LEU A 19 25.88 -34.28 10.64
N SER A 20 26.45 -33.07 10.61
CA SER A 20 26.26 -31.97 11.60
C SER A 20 27.43 -30.97 11.60
N CYS A 21 27.82 -30.40 10.46
CA CYS A 21 28.67 -29.21 10.46
C CYS A 21 28.33 -28.30 9.27
N ASN A 22 27.65 -27.18 9.56
CA ASN A 22 27.74 -25.97 8.75
C ASN A 22 29.19 -25.46 8.91
N GLU A 23 30.10 -25.83 8.00
CA GLU A 23 31.41 -25.19 7.95
C GLU A 23 31.36 -24.03 6.95
N GLU A 24 31.48 -22.80 7.48
CA GLU A 24 31.76 -21.58 6.74
C GLU A 24 33.19 -21.67 6.19
N PHE A 25 33.37 -21.60 4.87
CA PHE A 25 34.71 -21.54 4.27
C PHE A 25 35.22 -20.09 4.29
N GLU A 26 36.31 -19.85 5.02
CA GLU A 26 37.04 -18.58 5.00
C GLU A 26 37.81 -18.43 3.68
N VAL A 27 37.55 -17.34 2.95
CA VAL A 27 38.43 -16.88 1.88
C VAL A 27 39.16 -15.64 2.39
N ASN A 28 40.37 -15.84 2.91
CA ASN A 28 41.33 -14.76 3.18
C ASN A 28 42.12 -14.47 1.90
N SER A 29 42.25 -13.19 1.57
CA SER A 29 42.99 -12.64 0.42
C SER A 29 44.51 -12.69 0.62
N SER A 30 45.04 -13.88 0.82
CA SER A 30 46.44 -14.16 0.50
C SER A 30 46.58 -15.62 0.05
N TYR A 31 46.66 -15.81 -1.27
CA TYR A 31 46.97 -17.06 -1.95
C TYR A 31 45.96 -18.21 -1.78
N PHE A 32 45.20 -18.45 -2.85
CA PHE A 32 44.49 -19.68 -3.10
C PHE A 32 45.38 -20.91 -2.92
N SER A 33 44.95 -21.84 -2.07
CA SER A 33 45.17 -23.26 -2.32
C SER A 33 43.83 -23.98 -2.20
N THR A 34 43.34 -24.44 -3.35
CA THR A 34 42.20 -25.35 -3.56
C THR A 34 40.82 -24.85 -3.11
N ILE A 35 40.09 -24.20 -4.04
CA ILE A 35 38.63 -24.12 -3.96
C ILE A 35 38.10 -25.55 -4.08
N ASN A 36 37.71 -26.16 -2.94
CA ASN A 36 36.84 -27.31 -2.98
C ASN A 36 35.47 -26.83 -3.49
N ASN A 37 35.22 -27.12 -4.76
CA ASN A 37 34.08 -26.69 -5.57
C ASN A 37 32.79 -27.45 -5.18
N THR A 38 32.51 -27.56 -3.88
CA THR A 38 31.36 -28.27 -3.30
C THR A 38 30.49 -27.37 -2.42
N SER A 39 31.00 -26.21 -2.00
CA SER A 39 30.22 -25.24 -1.21
C SER A 39 29.35 -24.38 -2.12
N LYS A 40 28.03 -24.40 -1.86
CA LYS A 40 27.06 -23.47 -2.43
C LYS A 40 27.18 -22.05 -1.85
N THR A 41 28.15 -21.81 -0.99
CA THR A 41 28.36 -20.56 -0.26
C THR A 41 29.72 -19.96 -0.59
N ILE A 42 29.73 -18.68 -0.92
CA ILE A 42 30.92 -17.86 -1.14
C ILE A 42 30.94 -16.71 -0.14
N VAL A 43 32.09 -16.47 0.46
CA VAL A 43 32.37 -15.29 1.29
C VAL A 43 33.35 -14.41 0.54
N TYR A 44 32.93 -13.20 0.16
CA TYR A 44 33.79 -12.18 -0.40
C TYR A 44 34.16 -11.17 0.67
N ARG A 45 35.47 -10.94 0.86
CA ARG A 45 36.04 -9.95 1.79
C ARG A 45 36.65 -8.81 0.98
N GLY A 46 35.96 -7.67 0.92
CA GLY A 46 36.47 -6.47 0.26
C GLY A 46 37.55 -5.80 1.12
N GLU A 47 38.82 -6.10 0.84
CA GLU A 47 39.94 -5.36 1.44
C GLU A 47 40.02 -3.94 0.88
N LYS A 48 39.70 -3.79 -0.41
CA LYS A 48 39.66 -2.50 -1.10
C LYS A 48 38.37 -2.36 -1.90
N ALA A 49 37.55 -1.37 -1.56
CA ALA A 49 36.35 -1.08 -2.32
C ALA A 49 36.62 -0.91 -3.83
N GLY A 50 35.87 -1.63 -4.66
CA GLY A 50 35.98 -1.70 -6.11
C GLY A 50 36.67 -2.96 -6.66
N ASP A 51 37.22 -3.83 -5.80
CA ASP A 51 37.98 -5.01 -6.20
C ASP A 51 37.12 -6.26 -6.51
N PHE A 52 35.79 -6.21 -6.31
CA PHE A 52 34.91 -7.39 -6.45
C PHE A 52 35.06 -8.10 -7.80
N LYS A 53 35.19 -7.35 -8.90
CA LYS A 53 35.31 -7.94 -10.25
C LYS A 53 36.64 -8.66 -10.46
N GLU A 54 37.72 -8.17 -9.85
CA GLU A 54 39.07 -8.70 -10.08
C GLU A 54 39.27 -10.01 -9.33
N VAL A 55 38.69 -10.11 -8.12
CA VAL A 55 38.82 -11.29 -7.25
C VAL A 55 37.97 -12.48 -7.75
N ASN A 56 36.90 -12.23 -8.51
CA ASN A 56 35.84 -13.21 -8.74
C ASN A 56 35.72 -13.77 -10.17
N GLN A 57 36.75 -13.57 -11.02
CA GLN A 57 36.69 -13.95 -12.44
C GLN A 57 36.69 -15.47 -12.69
N HIS A 58 37.10 -16.26 -11.69
CA HIS A 58 37.24 -17.72 -11.80
C HIS A 58 36.12 -18.49 -11.08
N ILE A 59 35.09 -17.79 -10.61
CA ILE A 59 33.99 -18.38 -9.87
C ILE A 59 32.90 -18.86 -10.83
N ALA A 60 32.47 -20.11 -10.65
CA ALA A 60 31.31 -20.71 -11.31
C ALA A 60 30.01 -20.25 -10.61
N TRP A 61 29.58 -19.02 -10.89
CA TRP A 61 28.44 -18.36 -10.23
C TRP A 61 27.11 -19.12 -10.39
N GLU A 62 26.98 -19.96 -11.41
CA GLU A 62 25.83 -20.85 -11.63
C GLU A 62 25.66 -21.92 -10.54
N MET A 63 26.69 -22.20 -9.73
CA MET A 63 26.63 -23.17 -8.63
C MET A 63 26.49 -22.52 -7.24
N VAL A 64 26.53 -21.19 -7.19
CA VAL A 64 26.55 -20.42 -5.93
C VAL A 64 25.12 -20.09 -5.52
N GLU A 65 24.68 -20.56 -4.35
CA GLU A 65 23.36 -20.25 -3.79
C GLU A 65 23.42 -19.17 -2.69
N ASN A 66 24.56 -19.01 -2.01
CA ASN A 66 24.75 -18.04 -0.93
C ASN A 66 25.98 -17.19 -1.20
N LEU A 67 25.83 -15.88 -1.15
CA LEU A 67 26.93 -14.93 -1.21
C LEU A 67 26.90 -14.04 0.04
N VAL A 68 27.96 -14.16 0.85
CA VAL A 68 28.24 -13.30 2.01
C VAL A 68 29.27 -12.27 1.59
N VAL A 69 28.96 -10.99 1.84
CA VAL A 69 29.80 -9.84 1.49
C VAL A 69 30.23 -9.15 2.77
N GLU A 70 31.53 -9.03 2.95
CA GLU A 70 32.17 -8.44 4.12
C GLU A 70 33.21 -7.39 3.72
N GLY A 71 33.59 -6.52 4.65
CA GLY A 71 34.61 -5.50 4.40
C GLY A 71 34.08 -4.28 3.67
N HIS A 72 34.97 -3.53 3.03
CA HIS A 72 34.65 -2.25 2.41
C HIS A 72 34.19 -2.44 0.97
N ILE A 73 32.94 -2.03 0.68
CA ILE A 73 32.38 -2.07 -0.67
C ILE A 73 31.91 -0.67 -1.10
N ASN A 74 31.90 -0.42 -2.41
CA ASN A 74 31.35 0.79 -2.99
C ASN A 74 30.25 0.47 -4.02
N GLN A 75 29.72 1.49 -4.70
CA GLN A 75 28.69 1.27 -5.70
C GLN A 75 29.15 0.35 -6.85
N ARG A 76 30.42 0.42 -7.25
CA ARG A 76 30.96 -0.42 -8.32
C ARG A 76 30.86 -1.89 -7.93
N ASP A 77 31.19 -2.27 -6.70
CA ASP A 77 31.05 -3.64 -6.21
C ASP A 77 29.59 -4.09 -6.21
N LEU A 78 28.69 -3.26 -5.69
CA LEU A 78 27.25 -3.54 -5.66
C LEU A 78 26.67 -3.79 -7.06
N TYR A 79 27.06 -3.02 -8.06
CA TYR A 79 26.63 -3.23 -9.45
C TYR A 79 27.20 -4.53 -10.05
N GLN A 80 28.42 -4.92 -9.69
CA GLN A 80 28.97 -6.21 -10.11
C GLN A 80 28.21 -7.35 -9.44
N ILE A 81 28.00 -7.28 -8.12
CA ILE A 81 27.21 -8.27 -7.37
C ILE A 81 25.82 -8.42 -7.97
N ARG A 82 25.14 -7.32 -8.31
CA ARG A 82 23.86 -7.37 -9.05
C ARG A 82 23.98 -8.20 -10.32
N ASN A 83 24.99 -7.95 -11.15
CA ASN A 83 25.13 -8.61 -12.44
C ASN A 83 25.35 -10.12 -12.31
N TYR A 84 26.07 -10.55 -11.28
CA TYR A 84 26.24 -11.98 -10.96
C TYR A 84 24.98 -12.57 -10.33
N ALA A 85 24.31 -11.85 -9.43
CA ALA A 85 23.07 -12.29 -8.80
C ALA A 85 21.86 -12.36 -9.75
N ARG A 86 21.97 -11.92 -11.02
CA ARG A 86 20.87 -12.01 -11.99
C ARG A 86 20.47 -13.47 -12.25
N PRO A 87 19.16 -13.78 -12.44
CA PRO A 87 18.69 -15.16 -12.64
C PRO A 87 19.34 -15.92 -13.80
N ILE A 88 19.79 -15.21 -14.83
CA ILE A 88 20.44 -15.80 -16.02
C ILE A 88 21.87 -16.26 -15.70
N ASN A 89 22.50 -15.67 -14.67
CA ASN A 89 23.94 -15.75 -14.43
C ASN A 89 24.32 -16.43 -13.10
N SER A 90 23.36 -16.77 -12.23
CA SER A 90 23.66 -17.46 -10.97
C SER A 90 22.50 -18.31 -10.48
N ALA A 91 22.76 -19.03 -9.39
CA ALA A 91 21.78 -19.68 -8.55
C ALA A 91 21.60 -18.97 -7.20
N ILE A 92 22.02 -17.69 -7.08
CA ILE A 92 22.09 -16.99 -5.80
C ILE A 92 20.68 -16.76 -5.25
N LYS A 93 20.42 -17.39 -4.10
CA LYS A 93 19.18 -17.28 -3.32
C LYS A 93 19.35 -16.42 -2.09
N ASN A 94 20.57 -16.33 -1.55
CA ASN A 94 20.86 -15.63 -0.32
C ASN A 94 21.98 -14.61 -0.53
N LEU A 95 21.67 -13.34 -0.26
CA LEU A 95 22.63 -12.24 -0.24
C LEU A 95 22.75 -11.69 1.18
N ASP A 96 23.94 -11.79 1.77
CA ASP A 96 24.20 -11.32 3.12
C ASP A 96 25.27 -10.23 3.15
N PHE A 97 24.86 -8.98 3.40
CA PHE A 97 25.78 -7.84 3.53
C PHE A 97 26.03 -7.46 5.00
N LYS A 98 25.65 -8.28 5.98
CA LYS A 98 25.63 -7.90 7.41
C LYS A 98 26.95 -7.32 7.93
N ASN A 99 28.08 -7.78 7.40
CA ASN A 99 29.42 -7.34 7.80
C ASN A 99 30.12 -6.48 6.72
N ALA A 100 29.38 -6.02 5.72
CA ALA A 100 29.86 -5.05 4.73
C ALA A 100 29.69 -3.62 5.25
N ASP A 101 30.58 -2.74 4.80
CA ASP A 101 30.50 -1.30 4.98
C ASP A 101 30.44 -0.61 3.61
N ILE A 102 29.35 0.11 3.35
CA ILE A 102 29.16 0.83 2.09
C ILE A 102 29.74 2.23 2.25
N LEU A 103 30.91 2.47 1.65
CA LEU A 103 31.66 3.73 1.82
C LEU A 103 30.89 4.99 1.38
N GLU A 104 29.91 4.83 0.50
CA GLU A 104 29.13 5.95 -0.04
C GLU A 104 27.81 6.21 0.72
N GLY A 105 27.50 5.41 1.75
CA GLY A 105 26.36 5.63 2.66
C GLY A 105 24.95 5.49 2.07
N ILE A 106 24.81 5.23 0.76
CA ILE A 106 23.53 5.11 0.06
C ILE A 106 23.44 3.76 -0.65
N PHE A 107 22.35 3.02 -0.41
CA PHE A 107 22.05 1.80 -1.14
C PHE A 107 21.41 2.16 -2.51
N PRO A 108 21.97 1.72 -3.66
CA PRO A 108 21.51 2.13 -4.99
C PRO A 108 20.06 1.74 -5.28
N THR A 109 19.28 2.64 -5.89
CA THR A 109 17.88 2.36 -6.26
C THR A 109 17.77 1.15 -7.18
N SER A 110 16.77 0.29 -6.95
CA SER A 110 16.44 -0.87 -7.81
C SER A 110 17.59 -1.85 -8.02
N LEU A 111 18.49 -1.99 -7.02
CA LEU A 111 19.72 -2.78 -7.18
C LEU A 111 19.44 -4.25 -7.57
N PHE A 112 18.36 -4.88 -7.10
CA PHE A 112 18.03 -6.27 -7.43
C PHE A 112 16.63 -6.42 -8.05
N TYR A 113 16.16 -5.39 -8.76
CA TYR A 113 14.87 -5.40 -9.46
C TYR A 113 14.66 -6.68 -10.30
N GLU A 114 13.46 -7.26 -10.21
CA GLU A 114 13.05 -8.49 -10.93
C GLU A 114 13.94 -9.71 -10.66
N ASN A 115 14.66 -9.74 -9.53
CA ASN A 115 15.40 -10.92 -9.16
C ASN A 115 14.47 -11.99 -8.58
N GLU A 116 13.99 -12.87 -9.47
CA GLU A 116 13.08 -13.98 -9.13
C GLU A 116 13.76 -15.15 -8.43
N GLN A 117 15.07 -15.13 -8.16
CA GLN A 117 15.75 -16.22 -7.45
C GLN A 117 16.02 -15.94 -5.99
N LEU A 118 16.15 -14.66 -5.60
CA LEU A 118 16.44 -14.29 -4.22
C LEU A 118 15.33 -14.73 -3.27
N GLU A 119 15.72 -15.49 -2.26
CA GLU A 119 14.89 -15.99 -1.15
C GLU A 119 15.16 -15.19 0.14
N ARG A 120 16.43 -14.79 0.36
CA ARG A 120 16.91 -14.05 1.54
C ARG A 120 17.82 -12.86 1.18
N PHE A 121 17.59 -11.73 1.84
CA PHE A 121 18.40 -10.52 1.69
C PHE A 121 18.73 -9.87 3.05
N VAL A 122 19.99 -9.55 3.30
CA VAL A 122 20.44 -8.87 4.53
C VAL A 122 21.15 -7.58 4.19
N TYR A 123 20.63 -6.47 4.71
CA TYR A 123 21.26 -5.16 4.55
C TYR A 123 22.54 -5.03 5.41
N PRO A 124 23.50 -4.18 5.00
CA PRO A 124 24.68 -3.87 5.81
C PRO A 124 24.34 -3.09 7.08
N ARG A 125 24.99 -3.42 8.20
CA ARG A 125 24.68 -2.84 9.52
C ARG A 125 24.84 -1.32 9.62
N SER A 126 25.67 -0.71 8.77
CA SER A 126 25.98 0.73 8.83
C SER A 126 24.97 1.62 8.13
N ILE A 127 24.04 1.08 7.34
CA ILE A 127 23.11 1.91 6.57
C ILE A 127 22.10 2.65 7.47
N MET A 128 21.77 3.87 7.06
CA MET A 128 20.67 4.66 7.66
C MET A 128 19.38 4.54 6.84
N HIS A 129 19.48 4.34 5.52
CA HIS A 129 18.33 4.25 4.63
C HIS A 129 18.44 3.00 3.76
N THR A 130 17.32 2.32 3.53
CA THR A 130 17.30 1.09 2.72
C THR A 130 17.47 1.34 1.22
N GLY A 131 17.37 2.58 0.76
CA GLY A 131 17.21 2.89 -0.67
C GLY A 131 15.81 2.54 -1.19
N ASN A 132 15.57 2.83 -2.47
CA ASN A 132 14.26 2.69 -3.12
C ASN A 132 14.22 1.47 -4.03
N LEU A 133 13.10 0.74 -4.02
CA LEU A 133 12.77 -0.34 -4.97
C LEU A 133 13.82 -1.45 -5.07
N ILE A 134 14.66 -1.64 -4.04
CA ILE A 134 15.83 -2.55 -4.07
C ILE A 134 15.46 -3.95 -4.50
N LEU A 135 14.34 -4.46 -3.99
CA LEU A 135 13.84 -5.84 -4.20
C LEU A 135 12.49 -5.84 -4.93
N ASN A 136 12.17 -4.76 -5.65
CA ASN A 136 10.90 -4.68 -6.36
C ASN A 136 10.84 -5.79 -7.44
N ASN A 137 9.69 -6.46 -7.54
CA ASN A 137 9.47 -7.66 -8.36
C ASN A 137 10.37 -8.87 -8.02
N CYS A 138 10.99 -8.94 -6.83
CA CYS A 138 11.64 -10.16 -6.34
C CYS A 138 10.60 -11.15 -5.81
N THR A 139 10.04 -11.99 -6.68
CA THR A 139 8.85 -12.80 -6.37
C THR A 139 9.07 -13.99 -5.42
N ASN A 140 10.32 -14.40 -5.17
CA ASN A 140 10.66 -15.51 -4.26
C ASN A 140 11.19 -15.05 -2.90
N ILE A 141 11.34 -13.74 -2.66
CA ILE A 141 11.90 -13.23 -1.41
C ILE A 141 10.94 -13.48 -0.25
N HIS A 142 11.42 -14.13 0.81
CA HIS A 142 10.60 -14.42 2.00
C HIS A 142 11.27 -14.00 3.32
N GLN A 143 12.52 -13.54 3.26
CA GLN A 143 13.24 -12.98 4.41
C GLN A 143 14.08 -11.77 4.01
N ILE A 144 13.83 -10.64 4.66
CA ILE A 144 14.60 -9.41 4.54
C ILE A 144 15.00 -8.99 5.94
N ILE A 145 16.31 -8.83 6.18
CA ILE A 145 16.86 -8.40 7.45
C ILE A 145 17.33 -6.95 7.31
N ILE A 146 16.66 -6.05 8.02
CA ILE A 146 16.98 -4.61 8.08
C ILE A 146 17.67 -4.30 9.41
N PRO A 147 18.80 -3.58 9.42
CA PRO A 147 19.52 -3.28 10.65
C PRO A 147 18.80 -2.23 11.51
N GLU A 148 19.12 -2.21 12.80
CA GLU A 148 18.42 -1.39 13.80
C GLU A 148 18.55 0.12 13.57
N LYS A 149 19.66 0.57 12.96
CA LYS A 149 19.97 1.99 12.74
C LYS A 149 19.16 2.63 11.62
N VAL A 150 18.44 1.84 10.82
CA VAL A 150 17.64 2.38 9.71
C VAL A 150 16.57 3.32 10.24
N ASP A 151 16.56 4.56 9.73
CA ASP A 151 15.57 5.58 10.04
C ASP A 151 14.56 5.78 8.89
N ILE A 152 14.86 5.33 7.66
CA ILE A 152 13.96 5.43 6.51
C ILE A 152 13.88 4.08 5.77
N LEU A 153 12.67 3.55 5.69
CA LEU A 153 12.32 2.53 4.69
C LEU A 153 11.93 3.24 3.40
N GLY A 154 12.72 3.08 2.35
CA GLY A 154 12.51 3.78 1.08
C GLY A 154 11.26 3.33 0.31
N HIS A 155 11.04 3.97 -0.84
CA HIS A 155 9.92 3.69 -1.73
C HIS A 155 9.92 2.21 -2.15
N GLY A 156 8.81 1.52 -1.91
CA GLY A 156 8.53 0.19 -2.46
C GLY A 156 9.53 -0.90 -2.05
N VAL A 157 10.18 -0.77 -0.90
CA VAL A 157 11.13 -1.76 -0.38
C VAL A 157 10.48 -3.12 -0.16
N PHE A 158 9.21 -3.13 0.24
CA PHE A 158 8.39 -4.34 0.36
C PHE A 158 7.21 -4.37 -0.63
N ASP A 159 7.28 -3.58 -1.71
CA ASP A 159 6.27 -3.62 -2.77
C ASP A 159 6.36 -4.95 -3.53
N GLU A 160 5.20 -5.53 -3.83
CA GLU A 160 5.05 -6.77 -4.62
C GLU A 160 5.79 -8.01 -4.12
N ILE A 161 6.34 -8.02 -2.90
CA ILE A 161 6.90 -9.25 -2.27
C ILE A 161 5.89 -10.40 -2.27
N SER A 162 4.61 -10.10 -2.49
CA SER A 162 3.53 -11.08 -2.62
C SER A 162 2.83 -11.10 -3.97
N ASN A 163 3.53 -11.11 -5.10
CA ASN A 163 2.92 -11.60 -6.36
C ASN A 163 2.54 -13.12 -6.32
N LEU A 164 2.27 -13.63 -5.12
CA LEU A 164 1.74 -14.92 -4.70
C LEU A 164 0.22 -15.05 -4.89
N TYR A 165 -0.46 -14.06 -5.49
CA TYR A 165 -1.87 -14.26 -5.87
C TYR A 165 -2.04 -15.41 -6.89
N ASN A 166 -0.94 -15.87 -7.52
CA ASN A 166 -0.94 -17.00 -8.47
C ASN A 166 -0.03 -18.20 -8.12
N LYS A 167 0.76 -18.19 -7.04
CA LYS A 167 1.62 -19.33 -6.68
C LYS A 167 1.32 -19.82 -5.27
N LYS A 168 1.05 -21.13 -5.16
CA LYS A 168 0.82 -21.91 -3.92
C LYS A 168 2.05 -21.95 -2.99
N THR A 169 2.94 -20.97 -3.04
CA THR A 169 4.11 -20.94 -2.16
C THR A 169 3.66 -20.37 -0.81
N PRO A 170 3.75 -21.14 0.29
CA PRO A 170 3.46 -20.62 1.61
C PRO A 170 4.50 -19.55 1.91
N MET A 171 4.04 -18.31 1.94
CA MET A 171 4.80 -17.18 2.41
C MET A 171 5.32 -17.46 3.84
N SER A 172 6.51 -16.98 4.17
CA SER A 172 7.11 -17.21 5.49
C SER A 172 6.10 -16.87 6.59
N LYS A 173 5.96 -17.76 7.58
CA LYS A 173 5.06 -17.56 8.74
C LYS A 173 5.52 -16.39 9.62
N GLU A 174 6.71 -15.85 9.38
CA GLU A 174 7.32 -14.81 10.18
C GLU A 174 6.88 -13.44 9.69
N LYS A 175 6.24 -12.70 10.59
CA LYS A 175 5.84 -11.31 10.38
C LYS A 175 7.11 -10.46 10.26
N TYR A 176 7.23 -9.67 9.20
CA TYR A 176 8.29 -8.65 9.09
C TYR A 176 8.21 -7.66 10.26
N ALA A 177 9.31 -7.54 11.02
CA ALA A 177 9.45 -6.57 12.10
C ALA A 177 10.15 -5.31 11.56
N ILE A 178 9.47 -4.17 11.60
CA ILE A 178 10.06 -2.88 11.26
C ILE A 178 10.98 -2.44 12.41
N PRO A 179 12.24 -2.04 12.16
CA PRO A 179 13.15 -1.59 13.21
C PRO A 179 12.62 -0.39 14.00
N ASN A 180 12.91 -0.34 15.30
CA ASN A 180 12.37 0.68 16.20
C ASN A 180 12.89 2.11 15.94
N MET A 181 13.95 2.30 15.16
CA MET A 181 14.46 3.64 14.82
C MET A 181 13.83 4.24 13.56
N VAL A 182 13.02 3.47 12.82
CA VAL A 182 12.37 3.94 11.59
C VAL A 182 11.45 5.12 11.88
N LYS A 183 11.73 6.26 11.24
CA LYS A 183 10.94 7.50 11.27
C LYS A 183 10.04 7.66 10.07
N GLU A 184 10.43 7.12 8.91
CA GLU A 184 9.67 7.26 7.67
C GLU A 184 9.46 5.91 6.96
N LEU A 185 8.22 5.68 6.55
CA LEU A 185 7.86 4.65 5.57
C LEU A 185 7.63 5.34 4.23
N GLY A 186 8.41 4.97 3.22
CA GLY A 186 8.35 5.56 1.88
C GLY A 186 7.05 5.23 1.14
N ASN A 187 6.87 5.87 -0.02
CA ASN A 187 5.74 5.60 -0.89
C ASN A 187 5.68 4.12 -1.27
N GLY A 188 4.49 3.53 -1.32
CA GLY A 188 4.30 2.12 -1.70
C GLY A 188 5.10 1.10 -0.87
N CYS A 189 5.69 1.48 0.27
CA CYS A 189 6.66 0.65 0.98
C CYS A 189 6.12 -0.74 1.33
N PHE A 190 4.82 -0.85 1.61
CA PHE A 190 4.09 -2.10 1.91
C PHE A 190 2.88 -2.27 0.97
N SER A 191 3.00 -1.80 -0.28
CA SER A 191 2.01 -2.08 -1.33
C SER A 191 1.86 -3.59 -1.49
N ASN A 192 0.62 -4.04 -1.67
CA ASN A 192 0.20 -5.42 -1.72
C ASN A 192 0.53 -6.24 -0.45
N TYR A 193 0.79 -5.60 0.70
CA TYR A 193 1.21 -6.32 1.92
C TYR A 193 0.28 -7.48 2.27
N PRO A 194 0.80 -8.71 2.40
CA PRO A 194 -0.02 -9.92 2.28
C PRO A 194 -0.56 -10.45 3.62
N TYR A 195 -0.12 -9.89 4.75
CA TYR A 195 -0.54 -10.34 6.07
C TYR A 195 -1.69 -9.51 6.65
N PRO A 196 -2.51 -10.09 7.53
CA PRO A 196 -3.63 -9.38 8.15
C PRO A 196 -3.22 -8.33 9.18
N THR A 197 -1.97 -8.35 9.66
CA THR A 197 -1.46 -7.38 10.65
C THR A 197 -0.04 -6.95 10.33
N ILE A 198 0.28 -5.72 10.70
CA ILE A 198 1.63 -5.16 10.69
C ILE A 198 1.88 -4.45 12.03
N SER A 199 3.13 -4.44 12.50
CA SER A 199 3.53 -3.68 13.68
C SER A 199 4.32 -2.46 13.22
N ILE A 200 3.79 -1.26 13.43
CA ILE A 200 4.47 0.00 13.08
C ILE A 200 5.04 0.61 14.38
N PRO A 201 6.36 0.87 14.45
CA PRO A 201 6.98 1.49 15.61
C PRO A 201 6.43 2.90 15.91
N ASN A 202 6.44 3.28 17.20
CA ASN A 202 6.01 4.62 17.63
C ASN A 202 6.93 5.76 17.18
N SER A 203 8.15 5.43 16.74
CA SER A 203 9.11 6.36 16.15
C SER A 203 8.70 6.86 14.77
N VAL A 204 7.80 6.16 14.07
CA VAL A 204 7.34 6.55 12.73
C VAL A 204 6.55 7.86 12.80
N GLU A 205 7.03 8.84 12.06
CA GLU A 205 6.48 10.20 11.97
C GLU A 205 5.78 10.43 10.62
N LYS A 206 6.18 9.69 9.58
CA LYS A 206 5.64 9.82 8.23
C LYS A 206 5.37 8.46 7.58
N ILE A 207 4.21 8.35 6.94
CA ILE A 207 3.81 7.20 6.12
C ILE A 207 3.49 7.72 4.72
N GLY A 208 4.22 7.20 3.73
CA GLY A 208 4.18 7.66 2.34
C GLY A 208 2.86 7.35 1.63
N ILE A 209 2.76 7.88 0.41
CA ILE A 209 1.62 7.69 -0.50
C ILE A 209 1.51 6.20 -0.85
N SER A 210 0.28 5.68 -0.91
CA SER A 210 0.01 4.27 -1.30
C SER A 210 0.75 3.23 -0.46
N CYS A 211 1.25 3.57 0.74
CA CYS A 211 2.14 2.70 1.50
C CYS A 211 1.52 1.33 1.83
N PHE A 212 0.19 1.23 1.96
CA PHE A 212 -0.54 -0.03 2.15
C PHE A 212 -1.59 -0.26 1.04
N LEU A 213 -1.32 0.20 -0.18
CA LEU A 213 -2.18 -0.06 -1.34
C LEU A 213 -2.42 -1.57 -1.50
N ASN A 214 -3.66 -2.01 -1.76
CA ASN A 214 -4.04 -3.42 -1.97
C ASN A 214 -3.60 -4.38 -0.84
N SER A 215 -3.37 -3.88 0.38
CA SER A 215 -2.95 -4.73 1.49
C SER A 215 -4.04 -5.68 1.97
N GLN A 216 -3.61 -6.78 2.57
CA GLN A 216 -4.46 -7.78 3.22
C GLN A 216 -4.73 -7.46 4.70
N LEU A 217 -4.31 -6.28 5.17
CA LEU A 217 -4.51 -5.82 6.53
C LEU A 217 -5.99 -5.89 6.91
N VAL A 218 -6.29 -6.41 8.09
CA VAL A 218 -7.65 -6.46 8.63
C VAL A 218 -7.93 -5.25 9.52
N SER A 219 -6.89 -4.74 10.19
CA SER A 219 -6.97 -3.55 11.04
C SER A 219 -5.66 -2.78 11.01
N PHE A 220 -5.72 -1.46 11.19
CA PHE A 220 -4.54 -0.61 11.30
C PHE A 220 -4.66 0.38 12.46
N THR A 221 -3.55 0.62 13.17
CA THR A 221 -3.45 1.65 14.22
C THR A 221 -2.33 2.60 13.86
N PHE A 222 -2.64 3.89 13.76
CA PHE A 222 -1.65 4.91 13.43
C PHE A 222 -0.65 5.13 14.58
N PRO A 223 0.67 5.22 14.30
CA PRO A 223 1.68 5.64 15.26
C PRO A 223 1.43 7.07 15.75
N PRO A 224 1.70 7.40 17.02
CA PRO A 224 1.25 8.63 17.67
C PRO A 224 1.81 9.94 17.08
N LYS A 225 2.91 9.88 16.34
CA LYS A 225 3.56 11.02 15.71
C LYS A 225 3.06 11.34 14.30
N VAL A 226 2.28 10.44 13.69
CA VAL A 226 1.77 10.63 12.33
C VAL A 226 0.67 11.69 12.32
N SER A 227 0.81 12.71 11.46
CA SER A 227 -0.09 13.86 11.41
C SER A 227 -1.13 13.82 10.28
N SER A 228 -1.03 12.85 9.37
CA SER A 228 -1.92 12.73 8.20
C SER A 228 -2.11 11.29 7.72
N VAL A 229 -3.28 11.01 7.15
CA VAL A 229 -3.54 9.83 6.32
C VAL A 229 -3.22 10.22 4.87
N SER A 230 -2.14 9.69 4.32
CA SER A 230 -1.60 10.04 2.99
C SER A 230 -2.49 9.57 1.83
N ASN A 231 -2.24 10.12 0.64
CA ASN A 231 -2.95 9.76 -0.59
C ASN A 231 -2.90 8.25 -0.83
N ALA A 232 -4.06 7.66 -1.13
CA ALA A 232 -4.25 6.25 -1.47
C ALA A 232 -3.68 5.27 -0.43
N LEU A 233 -3.45 5.70 0.82
CA LEU A 233 -2.70 4.93 1.82
C LEU A 233 -3.19 3.47 1.96
N PHE A 234 -4.50 3.26 2.00
CA PHE A 234 -5.11 1.93 2.07
C PHE A 234 -5.95 1.60 0.85
N SER A 235 -5.78 2.30 -0.27
CA SER A 235 -6.66 2.11 -1.42
C SER A 235 -6.64 0.64 -1.90
N GLY A 236 -7.81 0.07 -2.19
CA GLY A 236 -7.94 -1.34 -2.60
C GLY A 236 -7.69 -2.39 -1.50
N SER A 237 -7.43 -1.98 -0.24
CA SER A 237 -7.30 -2.90 0.90
C SER A 237 -8.67 -3.44 1.34
N LYS A 238 -9.23 -4.35 0.54
CA LYS A 238 -10.60 -4.89 0.70
C LYS A 238 -10.85 -5.62 2.01
N ARG A 239 -9.79 -6.09 2.69
CA ARG A 239 -9.88 -6.78 3.99
C ARG A 239 -9.85 -5.84 5.19
N LEU A 240 -9.49 -4.58 5.00
CA LEU A 240 -9.33 -3.61 6.08
C LEU A 240 -10.70 -3.22 6.63
N LYS A 241 -11.00 -3.64 7.85
CA LYS A 241 -12.30 -3.40 8.50
C LYS A 241 -12.28 -2.21 9.45
N THR A 242 -11.16 -1.99 10.12
CA THR A 242 -11.03 -0.97 11.18
C THR A 242 -9.71 -0.21 11.08
N VAL A 243 -9.79 1.10 11.33
CA VAL A 243 -8.63 2.00 11.37
C VAL A 243 -8.74 2.85 12.62
N LYS A 244 -7.72 2.82 13.47
CA LYS A 244 -7.63 3.63 14.69
C LYS A 244 -6.74 4.84 14.43
N MET A 245 -7.38 6.00 14.33
CA MET A 245 -6.73 7.31 14.21
C MET A 245 -6.66 7.98 15.59
N HIS A 246 -5.60 8.73 15.86
CA HIS A 246 -5.45 9.55 17.08
C HIS A 246 -5.69 11.03 16.79
N ALA A 247 -5.80 11.84 17.85
CA ALA A 247 -6.20 13.25 17.76
C ALA A 247 -5.24 14.15 16.95
N ASN A 248 -3.98 13.76 16.78
CA ASN A 248 -2.99 14.55 16.03
C ASN A 248 -3.10 14.40 14.51
N ILE A 249 -3.94 13.48 14.01
CA ILE A 249 -4.18 13.35 12.57
C ILE A 249 -5.09 14.47 12.11
N THR A 250 -4.54 15.43 11.37
CA THR A 250 -5.23 16.67 10.96
C THR A 250 -5.82 16.62 9.55
N ARG A 251 -5.40 15.65 8.74
CA ARG A 251 -5.75 15.55 7.31
C ARG A 251 -5.93 14.11 6.87
N ILE A 252 -6.99 13.89 6.09
CA ILE A 252 -7.22 12.66 5.32
C ILE A 252 -7.16 13.04 3.84
N GLU A 253 -6.15 12.54 3.15
CA GLU A 253 -5.89 12.85 1.74
C GLU A 253 -6.80 12.06 0.79
N GLU A 254 -6.57 12.28 -0.51
CA GLU A 254 -7.34 11.69 -1.60
C GLU A 254 -7.20 10.17 -1.60
N HIS A 255 -8.29 9.47 -1.93
CA HIS A 255 -8.34 8.00 -2.07
C HIS A 255 -7.87 7.19 -0.85
N ALA A 256 -7.61 7.82 0.31
CA ALA A 256 -6.97 7.22 1.48
C ALA A 256 -7.57 5.89 1.93
N PHE A 257 -8.90 5.75 1.87
CA PHE A 257 -9.67 4.56 2.20
C PHE A 257 -10.57 4.10 1.03
N SER A 258 -10.24 4.49 -0.21
CA SER A 258 -11.00 4.08 -1.39
C SER A 258 -10.94 2.56 -1.59
N GLN A 259 -12.04 1.91 -1.96
CA GLN A 259 -12.10 0.47 -2.23
C GLN A 259 -11.68 -0.40 -1.04
N THR A 260 -11.98 0.03 0.19
CA THR A 260 -11.69 -0.71 1.42
C THR A 260 -12.87 -1.54 1.93
N GLY A 261 -12.63 -2.39 2.92
CA GLY A 261 -13.66 -3.15 3.64
C GLY A 261 -14.17 -2.48 4.92
N ILE A 262 -13.92 -1.17 5.09
CA ILE A 262 -14.20 -0.47 6.35
C ILE A 262 -15.70 -0.47 6.64
N GLN A 263 -16.06 -0.85 7.86
CA GLN A 263 -17.47 -0.90 8.30
C GLN A 263 -17.87 0.33 9.11
N THR A 264 -16.93 0.83 9.91
CA THR A 264 -17.09 2.04 10.73
C THR A 264 -15.83 2.87 10.61
N LEU A 265 -15.97 4.15 10.27
CA LEU A 265 -14.88 5.11 10.28
C LEU A 265 -15.10 6.14 11.39
N GLN A 266 -14.15 6.22 12.32
CA GLN A 266 -14.14 7.23 13.38
C GLN A 266 -13.10 8.31 13.07
N MET A 267 -13.55 9.53 12.79
CA MET A 267 -12.66 10.67 12.54
C MET A 267 -12.27 11.37 13.84
N PRO A 268 -10.99 11.77 14.01
CA PRO A 268 -10.60 12.61 15.13
C PRO A 268 -11.15 14.03 14.98
N THR A 269 -11.27 14.74 16.10
CA THR A 269 -11.85 16.09 16.16
C THR A 269 -11.05 17.16 15.40
N SER A 270 -9.78 16.89 15.10
CA SER A 270 -8.88 17.77 14.36
C SER A 270 -9.14 17.81 12.86
N ILE A 271 -9.89 16.86 12.29
CA ILE A 271 -10.23 16.85 10.86
C ILE A 271 -11.24 17.96 10.55
N LYS A 272 -10.86 18.85 9.61
CA LYS A 272 -11.73 19.91 9.08
C LYS A 272 -12.26 19.64 7.68
N THR A 273 -11.50 18.90 6.88
CA THR A 273 -11.83 18.57 5.48
C THR A 273 -11.30 17.17 5.14
N VAL A 274 -11.94 16.53 4.16
CA VAL A 274 -11.49 15.25 3.59
C VAL A 274 -11.19 15.40 2.09
N GLY A 275 -10.19 14.67 1.60
CA GLY A 275 -9.76 14.69 0.21
C GLY A 275 -10.77 14.10 -0.78
N LYS A 276 -10.43 14.21 -2.07
CA LYS A 276 -11.17 13.57 -3.16
C LYS A 276 -11.29 12.07 -2.94
N SER A 277 -12.48 11.50 -3.10
CA SER A 277 -12.74 10.06 -3.07
C SER A 277 -12.18 9.35 -1.83
N PHE A 278 -12.06 10.05 -0.69
CA PHE A 278 -11.30 9.55 0.47
C PHE A 278 -11.80 8.21 1.01
N ILE A 279 -13.09 7.87 0.83
CA ILE A 279 -13.71 6.60 1.20
C ILE A 279 -14.64 6.05 0.10
N SER A 280 -14.40 6.43 -1.16
CA SER A 280 -15.23 5.95 -2.28
C SER A 280 -15.19 4.43 -2.42
N GLU A 281 -16.20 3.84 -3.04
CA GLU A 281 -16.27 2.39 -3.34
C GLU A 281 -16.06 1.50 -2.10
N THR A 282 -16.60 1.93 -0.96
CA THR A 282 -16.55 1.19 0.32
C THR A 282 -17.94 0.61 0.63
N PRO A 283 -18.37 -0.46 -0.04
CA PRO A 283 -19.76 -0.94 0.02
C PRO A 283 -20.15 -1.58 1.36
N GLN A 284 -19.17 -1.86 2.23
CA GLN A 284 -19.38 -2.44 3.56
C GLN A 284 -19.54 -1.36 4.66
N LEU A 285 -19.40 -0.07 4.29
CA LEU A 285 -19.49 1.03 5.23
C LEU A 285 -20.91 1.17 5.76
N LYS A 286 -21.06 1.07 7.08
CA LYS A 286 -22.35 1.23 7.77
C LYS A 286 -22.47 2.58 8.44
N THR A 287 -21.38 3.07 9.02
CA THR A 287 -21.41 4.30 9.83
C THR A 287 -20.13 5.12 9.69
N ILE A 288 -20.28 6.44 9.71
CA ILE A 288 -19.18 7.40 9.81
C ILE A 288 -19.43 8.24 11.05
N GLN A 289 -18.51 8.22 12.00
CA GLN A 289 -18.47 9.18 13.10
C GLN A 289 -17.61 10.35 12.63
N TRP A 290 -18.30 11.37 12.12
CA TRP A 290 -17.69 12.57 11.60
C TRP A 290 -16.99 13.38 12.70
N SER A 291 -15.91 14.06 12.32
CA SER A 291 -15.34 15.09 13.18
C SER A 291 -16.38 16.18 13.44
N PRO A 292 -16.56 16.66 14.68
CA PRO A 292 -17.42 17.82 14.94
C PRO A 292 -16.95 19.08 14.21
N ASN A 293 -15.70 19.14 13.76
CA ASN A 293 -15.13 20.29 13.05
C ASN A 293 -15.13 20.13 11.52
N ILE A 294 -15.75 19.07 10.98
CA ILE A 294 -15.82 18.86 9.53
C ILE A 294 -16.66 19.98 8.87
N THR A 295 -16.10 20.61 7.85
CA THR A 295 -16.73 21.75 7.15
C THR A 295 -16.96 21.49 5.66
N ALA A 296 -16.26 20.53 5.07
CA ALA A 296 -16.39 20.21 3.65
C ALA A 296 -16.13 18.73 3.34
N LEU A 297 -16.85 18.22 2.34
CA LEU A 297 -16.55 16.94 1.67
C LEU A 297 -15.90 17.22 0.31
N GLY A 298 -14.84 16.49 -0.01
CA GLY A 298 -14.14 16.54 -1.30
C GLY A 298 -14.98 16.06 -2.48
N GLU A 299 -14.41 16.17 -3.68
CA GLU A 299 -14.96 15.56 -4.90
C GLU A 299 -15.13 14.04 -4.69
N GLU A 300 -16.27 13.47 -5.11
CA GLU A 300 -16.52 12.01 -5.04
C GLU A 300 -16.33 11.37 -3.66
N ALA A 301 -16.33 12.17 -2.58
CA ALA A 301 -15.95 11.73 -1.25
C ALA A 301 -16.73 10.50 -0.75
N LEU A 302 -17.99 10.39 -1.16
CA LEU A 302 -18.93 9.33 -0.81
C LEU A 302 -19.48 8.64 -2.08
N ALA A 303 -18.69 8.60 -3.16
CA ALA A 303 -19.07 7.87 -4.37
C ALA A 303 -19.12 6.35 -4.13
N TYR A 304 -20.11 5.67 -4.70
CA TYR A 304 -20.29 4.21 -4.61
C TYR A 304 -20.35 3.66 -3.17
N ILE A 305 -20.86 4.44 -2.22
CA ILE A 305 -21.15 3.98 -0.85
C ILE A 305 -22.61 3.54 -0.72
N TYR A 306 -22.87 2.59 0.18
CA TYR A 306 -24.19 2.01 0.41
C TYR A 306 -24.63 2.22 1.87
N LEU A 307 -25.26 3.35 2.15
CA LEU A 307 -25.88 3.62 3.45
C LEU A 307 -27.39 3.45 3.35
N GLU A 308 -28.09 3.11 4.43
CA GLU A 308 -29.56 3.16 4.39
C GLU A 308 -30.05 4.61 4.36
N GLU A 309 -29.44 5.44 5.20
CA GLU A 309 -29.75 6.85 5.36
C GLU A 309 -28.45 7.65 5.54
N PHE A 310 -28.41 8.84 4.95
CA PHE A 310 -27.31 9.78 5.16
C PHE A 310 -27.82 11.16 5.56
N ARG A 311 -27.49 11.56 6.79
CA ARG A 311 -27.68 12.92 7.30
C ARG A 311 -26.38 13.68 7.21
N VAL A 312 -26.36 14.77 6.43
CA VAL A 312 -25.16 15.61 6.31
C VAL A 312 -24.88 16.25 7.68
N PRO A 313 -23.66 16.13 8.24
CA PRO A 313 -23.29 16.76 9.51
C PRO A 313 -23.47 18.29 9.47
N LYS A 314 -24.07 18.87 10.51
CA LYS A 314 -24.52 20.29 10.57
C LYS A 314 -23.47 21.36 10.22
N ASN A 315 -22.19 21.05 10.39
CA ASN A 315 -21.09 21.98 10.15
C ASN A 315 -20.55 21.93 8.72
N ILE A 316 -21.01 20.97 7.90
CA ILE A 316 -20.63 20.89 6.49
C ILE A 316 -21.32 21.99 5.71
N THR A 317 -20.54 22.91 5.15
CA THR A 317 -21.03 24.00 4.31
C THR A 317 -20.81 23.72 2.82
N ARG A 318 -19.92 22.79 2.49
CA ARG A 318 -19.51 22.50 1.11
C ARG A 318 -19.51 21.01 0.78
N LEU A 319 -20.22 20.65 -0.28
CA LEU A 319 -20.20 19.31 -0.89
C LEU A 319 -19.50 19.38 -2.26
N GLY A 320 -18.46 18.57 -2.46
CA GLY A 320 -17.67 18.55 -3.70
C GLY A 320 -18.42 18.04 -4.92
N ARG A 321 -17.79 18.13 -6.10
CA ARG A 321 -18.32 17.57 -7.35
C ARG A 321 -18.58 16.07 -7.18
N HIS A 322 -19.68 15.56 -7.73
CA HIS A 322 -19.99 14.13 -7.75
C HIS A 322 -19.93 13.46 -6.37
N CYS A 323 -20.14 14.21 -5.28
CA CYS A 323 -19.89 13.75 -3.90
C CYS A 323 -20.53 12.40 -3.57
N PHE A 324 -21.68 12.09 -4.19
CA PHE A 324 -22.44 10.87 -3.97
C PHE A 324 -22.58 10.02 -5.25
N PHE A 325 -21.72 10.19 -6.25
CA PHE A 325 -21.85 9.50 -7.54
C PHE A 325 -21.95 7.97 -7.37
N GLY A 326 -22.98 7.36 -7.97
CA GLY A 326 -23.23 5.92 -7.85
C GLY A 326 -23.54 5.41 -6.42
N ALA A 327 -23.74 6.30 -5.45
CA ALA A 327 -24.11 5.90 -4.09
C ALA A 327 -25.53 5.32 -4.05
N LYS A 328 -25.74 4.27 -3.27
CA LYS A 328 -27.02 3.53 -3.19
C LYS A 328 -27.82 3.84 -1.93
N THR A 329 -27.73 5.09 -1.46
CA THR A 329 -28.39 5.54 -0.24
C THR A 329 -29.86 5.86 -0.47
N LYS A 330 -30.75 5.32 0.37
CA LYS A 330 -32.21 5.47 0.19
C LYS A 330 -32.73 6.85 0.57
N ARG A 331 -32.19 7.43 1.65
CA ARG A 331 -32.67 8.70 2.21
C ARG A 331 -31.52 9.66 2.46
N TYR A 332 -31.61 10.86 1.90
CA TYR A 332 -30.65 11.94 2.15
C TYR A 332 -31.30 13.09 2.91
N TYR A 333 -30.59 13.62 3.90
CA TYR A 333 -31.02 14.80 4.66
C TYR A 333 -29.97 15.91 4.55
N PHE A 334 -30.31 16.97 3.82
CA PHE A 334 -29.46 18.14 3.63
C PHE A 334 -29.95 19.29 4.51
N HIS A 335 -29.05 19.80 5.35
CA HIS A 335 -29.36 20.94 6.21
C HIS A 335 -29.09 22.28 5.53
N LYS A 336 -29.73 23.34 6.03
CA LYS A 336 -29.72 24.69 5.42
C LYS A 336 -28.35 25.38 5.38
N ASN A 337 -27.37 24.93 6.17
CA ASN A 337 -26.05 25.57 6.26
C ASN A 337 -25.12 25.18 5.09
N ILE A 338 -25.51 24.21 4.25
CA ILE A 338 -24.77 23.86 3.04
C ILE A 338 -24.94 25.02 2.05
N THR A 339 -23.87 25.76 1.79
CA THR A 339 -23.86 26.93 0.89
C THR A 339 -23.30 26.60 -0.50
N HIS A 340 -22.63 25.45 -0.65
CA HIS A 340 -22.07 25.00 -1.92
C HIS A 340 -22.45 23.55 -2.24
N LEU A 341 -23.17 23.37 -3.35
CA LEU A 341 -23.46 22.07 -3.97
C LEU A 341 -22.62 21.93 -5.23
N GLY A 342 -21.66 21.01 -5.21
CA GLY A 342 -20.79 20.71 -6.34
C GLY A 342 -21.55 20.23 -7.57
N GLU A 343 -20.89 20.32 -8.73
CA GLU A 343 -21.45 19.81 -9.99
C GLU A 343 -21.77 18.30 -9.90
N GLY A 344 -22.86 17.89 -10.55
CA GLY A 344 -23.29 16.49 -10.55
C GLY A 344 -23.60 15.94 -9.16
N ILE A 345 -23.96 16.80 -8.20
CA ILE A 345 -24.36 16.38 -6.86
C ILE A 345 -25.51 15.37 -6.91
N PHE A 346 -26.42 15.50 -7.89
CA PHE A 346 -27.55 14.60 -8.12
C PHE A 346 -27.23 13.38 -9.00
N ASN A 347 -25.96 13.10 -9.32
CA ASN A 347 -25.64 11.95 -10.17
C ASN A 347 -25.87 10.59 -9.47
N PHE A 348 -26.16 10.57 -8.16
CA PHE A 348 -26.70 9.40 -7.48
C PHE A 348 -28.11 9.00 -7.97
N LEU A 349 -28.78 9.86 -8.75
CA LEU A 349 -30.07 9.57 -9.39
C LEU A 349 -29.93 8.85 -10.73
N ILE A 350 -28.70 8.63 -11.24
CA ILE A 350 -28.52 7.95 -12.52
C ILE A 350 -28.84 6.47 -12.33
N LYS A 351 -29.76 5.94 -13.15
CA LYS A 351 -30.11 4.51 -13.16
C LYS A 351 -28.95 3.69 -13.72
N GLU A 352 -28.55 2.61 -13.04
CA GLU A 352 -27.63 1.64 -13.63
C GLU A 352 -28.36 0.88 -14.76
N THR A 353 -27.72 0.70 -15.90
CA THR A 353 -28.28 0.05 -17.10
C THR A 353 -28.75 -1.40 -16.88
N LYS A 354 -28.37 -2.02 -15.76
CA LYS A 354 -28.78 -3.38 -15.36
C LYS A 354 -29.67 -3.41 -14.10
N THR A 355 -30.02 -2.27 -13.51
CA THR A 355 -30.93 -2.22 -12.36
C THR A 355 -32.09 -1.26 -12.62
N PRO A 356 -33.36 -1.69 -12.44
CA PRO A 356 -34.52 -0.88 -12.83
C PRO A 356 -34.77 0.39 -11.99
N TYR A 357 -34.04 0.62 -10.90
CA TYR A 357 -34.33 1.71 -9.95
C TYR A 357 -33.07 2.51 -9.56
N ALA A 358 -33.23 3.83 -9.43
CA ALA A 358 -32.35 4.61 -8.57
C ALA A 358 -32.61 4.17 -7.13
N PHE A 359 -31.56 3.91 -6.35
CA PHE A 359 -31.71 3.39 -4.98
C PHE A 359 -32.27 4.43 -3.99
N ILE A 360 -32.25 5.71 -4.37
CA ILE A 360 -32.84 6.77 -3.56
C ILE A 360 -34.36 6.80 -3.69
N GLU A 361 -35.01 6.93 -2.54
CA GLU A 361 -36.45 7.05 -2.39
C GLU A 361 -36.82 8.48 -1.98
N GLU A 362 -36.02 9.08 -1.08
CA GLU A 362 -36.34 10.36 -0.45
C GLU A 362 -35.14 11.31 -0.34
N LEU A 363 -35.38 12.59 -0.66
CA LEU A 363 -34.46 13.68 -0.42
C LEU A 363 -35.15 14.72 0.45
N HIS A 364 -34.64 14.92 1.66
CA HIS A 364 -35.11 15.92 2.61
C HIS A 364 -34.18 17.12 2.61
N VAL A 365 -34.73 18.32 2.50
CA VAL A 365 -33.94 19.55 2.44
C VAL A 365 -34.48 20.62 3.37
N GLN A 366 -33.60 21.45 3.92
CA GLN A 366 -33.97 22.49 4.90
C GLN A 366 -33.81 23.93 4.41
N TRP A 367 -33.44 24.16 3.15
CA TRP A 367 -33.29 25.52 2.62
C TRP A 367 -34.66 26.16 2.37
N GLN A 368 -34.81 27.40 2.82
CA GLN A 368 -36.00 28.20 2.52
C GLN A 368 -36.04 28.66 1.05
N THR A 369 -34.88 28.72 0.41
CA THR A 369 -34.73 29.03 -1.01
C THR A 369 -33.86 27.96 -1.64
N PRO A 370 -34.29 27.31 -2.73
CA PRO A 370 -33.52 26.26 -3.39
C PRO A 370 -32.14 26.79 -3.81
N PRO A 371 -31.03 26.19 -3.33
CA PRO A 371 -29.68 26.64 -3.68
C PRO A 371 -29.36 26.31 -5.14
N ALA A 372 -28.48 27.12 -5.74
CA ALA A 372 -27.93 26.82 -7.07
C ALA A 372 -27.01 25.58 -7.00
N VAL A 373 -27.10 24.73 -8.02
CA VAL A 373 -26.21 23.58 -8.20
C VAL A 373 -25.15 23.94 -9.24
N GLY A 374 -23.88 23.69 -8.91
CA GLY A 374 -22.77 23.88 -9.85
C GLY A 374 -22.50 25.35 -10.21
N LYS A 375 -21.43 25.91 -9.64
CA LYS A 375 -20.65 26.96 -10.31
C LYS A 375 -19.19 26.51 -10.39
N ALA A 376 -18.70 26.48 -11.64
CA ALA A 376 -17.35 26.26 -12.16
C ALA A 376 -16.61 24.98 -11.71
N PHE A 377 -16.56 23.97 -12.57
CA PHE A 377 -15.37 23.61 -13.36
C PHE A 377 -15.80 22.48 -14.33
N GLN A 378 -15.75 22.70 -15.64
CA GLN A 378 -15.82 21.58 -16.58
C GLN A 378 -14.45 20.91 -16.61
N VAL A 379 -14.37 19.65 -16.20
CA VAL A 379 -13.29 18.76 -16.63
C VAL A 379 -13.93 17.43 -17.00
N SER A 380 -13.90 17.13 -18.29
CA SER A 380 -14.11 15.78 -18.81
C SER A 380 -13.01 14.87 -18.29
N ILE A 381 -13.34 13.80 -17.56
CA ILE A 381 -12.38 12.75 -17.21
C ILE A 381 -12.96 11.40 -17.61
N ASP A 382 -12.17 10.69 -18.41
CA ASP A 382 -12.37 9.34 -18.90
C ASP A 382 -11.99 8.34 -17.79
N PHE A 383 -12.93 7.50 -17.36
CA PHE A 383 -12.71 6.47 -16.32
C PHE A 383 -12.72 5.09 -16.95
N LYS A 384 -11.55 4.42 -17.00
CA LYS A 384 -11.43 3.04 -17.51
C LYS A 384 -11.70 1.92 -16.51
N MET A 385 -12.16 2.18 -15.28
CA MET A 385 -12.45 1.10 -14.29
C MET A 385 -13.73 1.29 -13.48
N VAL A 386 -14.78 1.86 -14.05
CA VAL A 386 -16.07 2.01 -13.39
C VAL A 386 -17.17 1.60 -14.39
N PRO A 387 -18.21 0.84 -13.99
CA PRO A 387 -19.36 0.65 -14.87
C PRO A 387 -19.87 2.02 -15.28
N ILE A 388 -19.74 2.34 -16.57
CA ILE A 388 -20.14 3.62 -17.12
C ILE A 388 -21.63 3.78 -16.83
N LEU A 389 -21.97 4.68 -15.90
CA LEU A 389 -23.34 5.12 -15.65
C LEU A 389 -23.76 5.96 -16.87
N ASN A 390 -24.10 5.27 -17.96
CA ASN A 390 -24.64 5.86 -19.17
C ASN A 390 -26.10 6.25 -18.92
N GLY A 391 -26.34 7.48 -18.48
CA GLY A 391 -27.71 7.99 -18.29
C GLY A 391 -27.79 9.38 -17.66
N ALA A 392 -28.89 10.09 -17.92
CA ALA A 392 -29.23 11.30 -17.20
C ALA A 392 -29.83 10.95 -15.83
N PRO A 393 -29.62 11.77 -14.78
CA PRO A 393 -30.31 11.67 -13.50
C PRO A 393 -31.84 11.57 -13.66
N ASP A 394 -32.47 10.52 -13.11
CA ASP A 394 -33.93 10.38 -13.10
C ASP A 394 -34.52 10.89 -11.77
N PHE A 395 -35.08 12.10 -11.82
CA PHE A 395 -35.71 12.76 -10.68
C PHE A 395 -37.15 12.29 -10.42
N SER A 396 -37.74 11.51 -11.33
CA SER A 396 -39.17 11.17 -11.28
C SER A 396 -39.52 10.12 -10.22
N THR A 397 -38.53 9.35 -9.76
CA THR A 397 -38.72 8.28 -8.78
C THR A 397 -38.51 8.74 -7.33
N VAL A 398 -38.02 9.97 -7.11
CA VAL A 398 -37.64 10.47 -5.79
C VAL A 398 -38.69 11.43 -5.25
N THR A 399 -39.05 11.24 -3.98
CA THR A 399 -39.86 12.21 -3.23
C THR A 399 -38.93 13.28 -2.65
N LEU A 400 -39.13 14.54 -3.06
CA LEU A 400 -38.42 15.68 -2.49
C LEU A 400 -39.27 16.30 -1.36
N TYR A 401 -38.75 16.29 -0.14
CA TYR A 401 -39.35 16.96 1.01
C TYR A 401 -38.67 18.31 1.23
N VAL A 402 -39.46 19.39 1.24
CA VAL A 402 -38.99 20.78 1.36
C VAL A 402 -39.67 21.47 2.55
N PRO A 403 -39.13 22.59 3.08
CA PRO A 403 -39.77 23.28 4.18
C PRO A 403 -41.17 23.82 3.82
N LYS A 404 -42.08 23.86 4.80
CA LYS A 404 -43.41 24.49 4.65
C LYS A 404 -43.36 25.88 3.99
N GLY A 405 -44.25 26.10 3.02
CA GLY A 405 -44.37 27.36 2.28
C GLY A 405 -43.36 27.55 1.14
N THR A 406 -42.49 26.58 0.88
CA THR A 406 -41.41 26.72 -0.14
C THR A 406 -41.65 25.94 -1.42
N LYS A 407 -42.71 25.12 -1.50
CA LYS A 407 -42.96 24.22 -2.65
C LYS A 407 -42.92 24.93 -3.99
N ASN A 408 -43.56 26.10 -4.10
CA ASN A 408 -43.60 26.87 -5.36
C ASN A 408 -42.19 27.32 -5.79
N ALA A 409 -41.34 27.75 -4.86
CA ALA A 409 -39.96 28.15 -5.16
C ALA A 409 -39.15 26.98 -5.73
N TYR A 410 -39.30 25.79 -5.14
CA TYR A 410 -38.65 24.57 -5.64
C TYR A 410 -39.18 24.12 -7.01
N GLN A 411 -40.48 24.27 -7.28
CA GLN A 411 -41.10 23.97 -8.58
C GLN A 411 -40.64 24.89 -9.71
N GLN A 412 -40.10 26.07 -9.40
CA GLN A 412 -39.62 27.04 -10.40
C GLN A 412 -38.09 26.98 -10.59
N ALA A 413 -37.34 26.53 -9.59
CA ALA A 413 -35.88 26.54 -9.62
C ALA A 413 -35.28 25.52 -10.61
N LYS A 414 -34.28 25.94 -11.39
CA LYS A 414 -33.71 25.22 -12.55
C LYS A 414 -33.49 23.71 -12.37
N ASP A 415 -32.76 23.32 -11.33
CA ASP A 415 -32.40 21.91 -11.09
C ASP A 415 -33.39 21.18 -10.18
N TRP A 416 -34.17 21.93 -9.39
CA TRP A 416 -35.12 21.39 -8.42
C TRP A 416 -36.51 21.13 -9.02
N LYS A 417 -36.91 21.88 -10.05
CA LYS A 417 -38.17 21.66 -10.79
C LYS A 417 -38.25 20.30 -11.49
N LYS A 418 -37.13 19.58 -11.57
CA LYS A 418 -37.04 18.25 -12.17
C LYS A 418 -37.70 17.17 -11.29
N PHE A 419 -37.81 17.40 -9.97
CA PHE A 419 -38.50 16.50 -9.05
C PHE A 419 -40.02 16.54 -9.28
N LYS A 420 -40.63 15.40 -9.60
CA LYS A 420 -42.08 15.32 -9.89
C LYS A 420 -42.95 15.32 -8.62
N LYS A 421 -42.44 14.78 -7.52
CA LYS A 421 -43.15 14.67 -6.24
C LYS A 421 -42.47 15.54 -5.19
N ILE A 422 -43.07 16.70 -4.92
CA ILE A 422 -42.58 17.66 -3.92
C ILE A 422 -43.62 17.78 -2.80
N ILE A 423 -43.20 17.46 -1.58
CA ILE A 423 -44.00 17.48 -0.35
C ILE A 423 -43.41 18.52 0.59
N GLU A 424 -44.26 19.26 1.29
CA GLU A 424 -43.83 20.17 2.35
C GLU A 424 -43.84 19.47 3.70
N GLU A 425 -42.78 19.61 4.49
CA GLU A 425 -42.66 19.09 5.86
C GLU A 425 -42.27 20.16 6.88
#